data_AF-W5N024-F1
#
_entry.id   AF-W5N024-F1
#
_cell.length_a   1.000
_cell.length_b   1.000
_cell.length_c   1.000
_cell.angle_alpha   90.00
_cell.angle_beta   90.00
_cell.angle_gamma   90.00
#
_symmetry.space_group_name_H-M   'P 1'
#
loop_
_entity.id
_entity.type
_entity.pdbx_description
1 polymer ?
#
loop_
_entity_poly.entity_id
_entity_poly.type
_entity_poly.pdbx_seq_one_letter_code
_entity_poly.pdbx_strand_id
1 'polypeptide(L)'
;PSLRLPWLTVATWCLLCCPGLGAVTLPPVLEQELQAVTAQVVVRSSPCSATCGLGLRTEELCLLGGGGAHESCEERKAECLVSWDCGLSTFTVTAGDAQELDCLGEVMETMGRFRFVFSWRYARGVVTTDDSFFRRYAVPPLDRLVLDPVREADAGTYRCDVKDSRYRMLKRVFFGVKVLPAKVVHLQYTGALSQWDALKDNQTGDGFNSTSIATSDSLAFSQVEKIILYSLCISSGMAATMFLLLCFVFQGVGYSRDGLRTAHLCYNHP
;
A
#
# COMPACT_ATOMS: atom_id res chain seq x y z
N PRO A 1 -26.08 -50.87 7.82
CA PRO A 1 -27.56 -50.78 7.95
C PRO A 1 -27.97 -49.62 8.88
N SER A 2 -28.81 -48.75 8.33
CA SER A 2 -29.73 -47.81 8.99
C SER A 2 -29.18 -46.83 10.05
N LEU A 3 -28.75 -45.65 9.61
CA LEU A 3 -29.05 -44.39 10.34
C LEU A 3 -29.08 -43.22 9.35
N ARG A 4 -30.25 -43.02 8.72
CA ARG A 4 -30.64 -41.80 8.01
C ARG A 4 -32.12 -41.56 8.27
N LEU A 5 -32.51 -41.05 9.43
CA LEU A 5 -33.90 -40.59 9.65
C LEU A 5 -34.08 -39.73 10.92
N PRO A 6 -33.37 -38.59 11.08
CA PRO A 6 -33.97 -37.51 11.89
C PRO A 6 -34.10 -36.15 11.18
N TRP A 7 -33.54 -35.98 9.98
CA TRP A 7 -33.53 -34.67 9.32
C TRP A 7 -34.80 -34.38 8.52
N LEU A 8 -35.54 -35.41 8.12
CA LEU A 8 -36.77 -35.26 7.32
C LEU A 8 -37.98 -34.87 8.16
N THR A 9 -38.03 -35.19 9.46
CA THR A 9 -39.20 -34.89 10.31
C THR A 9 -39.20 -33.46 10.85
N VAL A 10 -38.02 -32.83 11.00
CA VAL A 10 -37.91 -31.43 11.44
C VAL A 10 -38.26 -30.46 10.30
N ALA A 11 -37.92 -30.80 9.06
CA ALA A 11 -38.25 -29.99 7.90
C ALA A 11 -39.78 -29.92 7.63
N THR A 12 -40.50 -31.02 7.86
CA THR A 12 -41.97 -31.06 7.65
C THR A 12 -42.75 -30.30 8.72
N TRP A 13 -42.25 -30.18 9.94
CA TRP A 13 -42.91 -29.40 11.00
C TRP A 13 -42.69 -27.89 10.89
N CYS A 14 -41.60 -27.43 10.26
CA CYS A 14 -41.45 -26.00 9.92
C CYS A 14 -42.38 -25.55 8.79
N LEU A 15 -42.80 -26.46 7.90
CA LEU A 15 -43.72 -26.13 6.80
C LEU A 15 -45.20 -26.05 7.24
N LEU A 16 -45.59 -26.71 8.35
CA LEU A 16 -46.97 -26.68 8.84
C LEU A 16 -47.27 -25.55 9.84
N CYS A 17 -46.27 -24.90 10.43
CA CYS A 17 -46.48 -23.85 11.46
C CYS A 17 -46.53 -22.40 10.92
N CYS A 18 -46.42 -22.19 9.60
CA CYS A 18 -46.53 -20.85 9.00
C CYS A 18 -47.68 -20.78 7.98
N PRO A 19 -48.96 -20.79 8.40
CA PRO A 19 -50.06 -20.39 7.53
C PRO A 19 -50.04 -18.86 7.42
N GLY A 20 -49.04 -18.31 6.74
CA GLY A 20 -48.80 -16.85 6.76
C GLY A 20 -47.78 -16.32 5.77
N LEU A 21 -47.14 -17.18 4.97
CA LEU A 21 -46.45 -16.74 3.76
C LEU A 21 -47.43 -16.78 2.59
N GLY A 22 -48.50 -15.99 2.71
CA GLY A 22 -49.11 -15.43 1.51
C GLY A 22 -47.99 -14.69 0.79
N ALA A 23 -47.83 -14.92 -0.51
CA ALA A 23 -47.04 -14.03 -1.34
C ALA A 23 -47.47 -12.62 -0.97
N VAL A 24 -46.55 -11.81 -0.46
CA VAL A 24 -46.79 -10.39 -0.21
C VAL A 24 -46.97 -9.79 -1.60
N THR A 25 -48.20 -9.84 -2.11
CA THR A 25 -48.61 -9.06 -3.26
C THR A 25 -48.63 -7.63 -2.77
N LEU A 26 -47.57 -6.90 -3.12
CA LEU A 26 -47.51 -5.47 -2.98
C LEU A 26 -48.83 -4.88 -3.53
N PRO A 27 -49.47 -3.94 -2.82
CA PRO A 27 -50.65 -3.29 -3.36
C PRO A 27 -50.27 -2.63 -4.69
N PRO A 28 -51.11 -2.70 -5.74
CA PRO A 28 -50.77 -2.24 -7.10
C PRO A 28 -50.38 -0.76 -7.15
N VAL A 29 -50.83 0.01 -6.16
CA VAL A 29 -50.46 1.42 -5.94
C VAL A 29 -48.97 1.59 -5.61
N LEU A 30 -48.38 0.69 -4.81
CA LEU A 30 -46.96 0.80 -4.43
C LEU A 30 -46.02 0.34 -5.56
N GLU A 31 -46.46 -0.58 -6.44
CA GLU A 31 -45.73 -0.88 -7.69
C GLU A 31 -45.72 0.31 -8.65
N GLN A 32 -46.83 1.04 -8.76
CA GLN A 32 -46.91 2.26 -9.59
C GLN A 32 -46.10 3.42 -9.01
N GLU A 33 -46.08 3.60 -7.69
CA GLU A 33 -45.23 4.60 -7.01
C GLU A 33 -43.75 4.27 -7.17
N LEU A 34 -43.35 2.99 -7.15
CA LEU A 34 -41.95 2.58 -7.35
C LEU A 34 -41.49 2.67 -8.81
N GLN A 35 -42.37 2.44 -9.79
CA GLN A 35 -42.11 2.65 -11.22
C GLN A 35 -41.99 4.14 -11.60
N ALA A 36 -42.51 5.04 -10.75
CA ALA A 36 -42.42 6.48 -10.94
C ALA A 36 -41.16 7.11 -10.29
N VAL A 37 -40.35 6.33 -9.56
CA VAL A 37 -39.09 6.82 -9.00
C VAL A 37 -38.01 6.80 -10.09
N THR A 38 -37.75 7.95 -10.68
CA THR A 38 -36.58 8.17 -11.54
C THR A 38 -35.31 8.01 -10.69
N ALA A 39 -34.70 6.82 -10.74
CA ALA A 39 -33.45 6.55 -10.06
C ALA A 39 -32.28 7.07 -10.91
N GLN A 40 -31.46 7.95 -10.33
CA GLN A 40 -30.16 8.32 -10.92
C GLN A 40 -29.14 7.24 -10.61
N VAL A 41 -28.48 6.70 -11.63
CA VAL A 41 -27.47 5.66 -11.48
C VAL A 41 -26.17 6.09 -12.15
N VAL A 42 -25.05 5.84 -11.47
CA VAL A 42 -23.72 6.02 -12.05
C VAL A 42 -23.45 4.86 -13.01
N VAL A 43 -23.39 5.16 -14.30
CA VAL A 43 -23.18 4.14 -15.36
C VAL A 43 -21.72 3.95 -15.70
N ARG A 44 -20.92 5.00 -15.52
CA ARG A 44 -19.50 5.03 -15.83
C ARG A 44 -18.76 5.87 -14.81
N SER A 45 -17.57 5.40 -14.42
CA SER A 45 -16.67 6.11 -13.53
C SER A 45 -15.24 6.02 -14.07
N SER A 46 -14.55 7.15 -14.14
CA SER A 46 -13.12 7.18 -14.39
C SER A 46 -12.34 6.68 -13.17
N PRO A 47 -11.05 6.29 -13.33
CA PRO A 47 -10.15 6.15 -12.20
C PRO A 47 -9.98 7.48 -11.45
N CYS A 48 -9.52 7.38 -10.20
CA CYS A 48 -9.22 8.55 -9.36
C CYS A 48 -7.97 9.27 -9.90
N SER A 49 -8.01 10.61 -9.96
CA SER A 49 -6.90 11.44 -10.42
C SER A 49 -5.68 11.39 -9.49
N ALA A 50 -5.89 11.03 -8.22
CA ALA A 50 -4.85 10.91 -7.22
C ALA A 50 -4.47 9.44 -6.99
N THR A 51 -3.18 9.18 -6.81
CA THR A 51 -2.65 7.86 -6.42
C THR A 51 -2.75 7.62 -4.91
N CYS A 52 -2.93 8.69 -4.13
CA CYS A 52 -3.12 8.68 -2.69
C CYS A 52 -3.92 9.92 -2.26
N GLY A 53 -4.55 9.85 -1.11
CA GLY A 53 -5.35 10.91 -0.51
C GLY A 53 -6.64 11.18 -1.26
N LEU A 54 -7.15 12.40 -1.10
CA LEU A 54 -8.30 12.92 -1.82
C LEU A 54 -7.92 13.27 -3.26
N GLY A 55 -8.74 12.84 -4.20
CA GLY A 55 -8.66 13.14 -5.63
C GLY A 55 -10.05 13.36 -6.24
N LEU A 56 -10.08 13.48 -7.56
CA LEU A 56 -11.30 13.65 -8.36
C LEU A 56 -11.47 12.48 -9.32
N ARG A 57 -12.71 12.15 -9.66
CA ARG A 57 -13.06 11.26 -10.76
C ARG A 57 -14.27 11.80 -11.50
N THR A 58 -14.38 11.48 -12.78
CA THR A 58 -15.55 11.83 -13.58
C THR A 58 -16.53 10.66 -13.52
N GLU A 59 -17.77 10.95 -13.14
CA GLU A 59 -18.89 10.01 -13.10
C GLU A 59 -19.96 10.44 -14.12
N GLU A 60 -20.50 9.48 -14.86
CA GLU A 60 -21.65 9.69 -15.74
C GLU A 60 -22.91 9.17 -15.03
N LEU A 61 -23.90 10.04 -14.83
CA LEU A 61 -25.16 9.73 -14.18
C LEU A 61 -26.28 9.76 -15.21
N CYS A 62 -27.01 8.66 -15.33
CA CYS A 62 -28.19 8.60 -16.17
C CYS A 62 -29.44 8.41 -15.30
N LEU A 63 -30.57 8.96 -15.73
CA LEU A 63 -31.86 8.65 -15.15
C LEU A 63 -32.34 7.31 -15.74
N LEU A 64 -32.85 6.42 -14.90
CA LEU A 64 -33.51 5.22 -15.36
C LEU A 64 -34.98 5.53 -15.67
N GLY A 65 -35.35 5.43 -16.95
CA GLY A 65 -36.73 5.50 -17.41
C GLY A 65 -37.49 4.20 -17.17
N GLY A 66 -38.82 4.26 -17.28
CA GLY A 66 -39.71 3.10 -17.13
C GLY A 66 -39.43 2.03 -18.19
N GLY A 67 -38.64 1.02 -17.84
CA GLY A 67 -38.20 -0.05 -18.74
C GLY A 67 -36.70 -0.36 -18.69
N GLY A 68 -35.91 0.34 -17.86
CA GLY A 68 -34.47 0.13 -17.75
C GLY A 68 -33.67 0.82 -18.86
N ALA A 69 -34.31 1.67 -19.66
CA ALA A 69 -33.64 2.54 -20.61
C ALA A 69 -32.96 3.70 -19.85
N HIS A 70 -31.72 4.00 -20.24
CA HIS A 70 -30.99 5.17 -19.73
C HIS A 70 -31.49 6.41 -20.45
N GLU A 71 -32.18 7.28 -19.72
CA GLU A 71 -32.68 8.56 -20.20
C GLU A 71 -31.82 9.67 -19.61
N SER A 72 -31.37 10.63 -20.43
CA SER A 72 -30.60 11.82 -20.01
C SER A 72 -29.40 11.55 -19.10
N CYS A 73 -28.21 11.41 -19.69
CA CYS A 73 -26.95 11.23 -18.96
C CYS A 73 -26.21 12.57 -18.76
N GLU A 74 -25.71 12.82 -17.56
CA GLU A 74 -24.90 13.99 -17.20
C GLU A 74 -23.55 13.56 -16.61
N GLU A 75 -22.48 14.21 -17.04
CA GLU A 75 -21.16 14.02 -16.42
C GLU A 75 -20.98 14.96 -15.22
N ARG A 76 -20.48 14.43 -14.11
CA ARG A 76 -20.07 15.22 -12.95
C ARG A 76 -18.67 14.84 -12.48
N LYS A 77 -17.97 15.79 -11.84
CA LYS A 77 -16.79 15.47 -11.04
C LYS A 77 -17.21 15.06 -9.63
N ALA A 78 -16.81 13.87 -9.20
CA ALA A 78 -17.02 13.34 -7.87
C ALA A 78 -15.68 13.20 -7.12
N GLU A 79 -15.72 13.28 -5.79
CA GLU A 79 -14.54 13.08 -4.95
C GLU A 79 -14.25 11.59 -4.79
N CYS A 80 -12.97 11.24 -4.75
CA CYS A 80 -12.50 9.90 -4.45
C CYS A 80 -11.41 9.94 -3.38
N LEU A 81 -11.43 8.98 -2.46
CA LEU A 81 -10.43 8.83 -1.40
C LEU A 81 -9.77 7.45 -1.56
N VAL A 82 -8.46 7.43 -1.76
CA VAL A 82 -7.70 6.18 -1.93
C VAL A 82 -7.14 5.71 -0.59
N SER A 83 -5.97 6.21 -0.20
CA SER A 83 -5.37 6.04 1.13
C SER A 83 -5.01 7.41 1.65
N TRP A 84 -5.41 7.76 2.87
CA TRP A 84 -5.11 9.07 3.43
C TRP A 84 -3.60 9.29 3.64
N ASP A 85 -2.79 8.24 3.76
CA ASP A 85 -1.34 8.34 3.91
C ASP A 85 -0.63 8.24 2.54
N CYS A 86 -0.01 9.34 2.11
CA CYS A 86 0.71 9.47 0.84
C CYS A 86 2.21 9.22 0.94
N GLY A 87 2.76 9.07 2.15
CA GLY A 87 4.20 8.91 2.33
C GLY A 87 5.02 10.15 1.92
N LEU A 88 6.27 9.91 1.49
CA LEU A 88 7.29 10.92 1.26
C LEU A 88 7.56 11.17 -0.23
N SER A 89 7.43 12.42 -0.64
CA SER A 89 7.91 12.95 -1.92
C SER A 89 9.17 13.79 -1.70
N THR A 90 10.17 13.72 -2.58
CA THR A 90 11.44 14.44 -2.42
C THR A 90 11.67 15.41 -3.59
N PHE A 91 12.05 16.65 -3.26
CA PHE A 91 12.42 17.70 -4.21
C PHE A 91 13.88 18.10 -4.00
N THR A 92 14.56 18.44 -5.08
CA THR A 92 15.90 19.06 -5.03
C THR A 92 15.82 20.41 -5.72
N VAL A 93 16.17 21.47 -5.01
CA VAL A 93 15.99 22.86 -5.46
C VAL A 93 17.29 23.63 -5.24
N THR A 94 17.64 24.56 -6.12
CA THR A 94 18.83 25.39 -5.93
C THR A 94 18.49 26.57 -5.02
N ALA A 95 19.43 26.93 -4.14
CA ALA A 95 19.28 28.11 -3.31
C ALA A 95 19.12 29.35 -4.18
N GLY A 96 18.09 30.15 -3.90
CA GLY A 96 17.70 31.30 -4.72
C GLY A 96 16.50 31.07 -5.64
N ASP A 97 16.16 29.82 -5.96
CA ASP A 97 14.96 29.49 -6.73
C ASP A 97 13.69 29.54 -5.86
N ALA A 98 12.52 29.49 -6.48
CA ALA A 98 11.24 29.34 -5.79
C ALA A 98 10.77 27.87 -5.81
N GLN A 99 10.18 27.39 -4.71
CA GLN A 99 9.57 26.06 -4.63
C GLN A 99 8.20 26.14 -3.97
N GLU A 100 7.19 25.62 -4.65
CA GLU A 100 5.84 25.47 -4.12
C GLU A 100 5.57 24.02 -3.71
N LEU A 101 5.03 23.84 -2.52
CA LEU A 101 4.57 22.56 -1.98
C LEU A 101 3.05 22.58 -1.92
N ASP A 102 2.40 21.84 -2.81
CA ASP A 102 0.93 21.80 -2.93
C ASP A 102 0.37 20.47 -2.41
N CYS A 103 -0.56 20.55 -1.46
CA CYS A 103 -1.18 19.37 -0.87
C CYS A 103 -2.37 18.82 -1.67
N LEU A 104 -3.12 19.65 -2.39
CA LEU A 104 -4.41 19.26 -3.00
C LEU A 104 -4.50 19.46 -4.51
N GLY A 105 -3.71 20.35 -5.11
CA GLY A 105 -3.72 20.58 -6.56
C GLY A 105 -5.12 20.86 -7.11
N GLU A 106 -5.50 20.11 -8.14
CA GLU A 106 -6.77 20.24 -8.88
C GLU A 106 -8.03 20.09 -8.00
N VAL A 107 -7.94 19.34 -6.89
CA VAL A 107 -9.06 19.14 -5.96
C VAL A 107 -9.51 20.48 -5.37
N MET A 108 -8.52 21.34 -5.05
CA MET A 108 -8.75 22.64 -4.47
C MET A 108 -9.50 23.53 -5.48
N GLU A 109 -9.03 23.57 -6.72
CA GLU A 109 -9.64 24.35 -7.81
C GLU A 109 -11.10 23.96 -8.07
N THR A 110 -11.44 22.67 -7.91
CA THR A 110 -12.79 22.15 -8.16
C THR A 110 -13.74 22.32 -6.97
N MET A 111 -13.26 22.15 -5.73
CA MET A 111 -14.13 22.02 -4.55
C MET A 111 -14.20 23.26 -3.65
N GLY A 112 -13.27 24.19 -3.82
CA GLY A 112 -13.24 25.43 -3.04
C GLY A 112 -12.66 25.26 -1.62
N ARG A 113 -12.12 26.37 -1.09
CA ARG A 113 -11.17 26.36 0.03
C ARG A 113 -11.79 26.03 1.37
N PHE A 114 -13.06 26.40 1.53
CA PHE A 114 -13.75 26.38 2.82
C PHE A 114 -14.15 24.97 3.30
N ARG A 115 -13.91 23.94 2.48
CA ARG A 115 -14.23 22.55 2.83
C ARG A 115 -13.10 21.83 3.57
N PHE A 116 -11.91 22.44 3.60
CA PHE A 116 -10.69 21.80 4.07
C PHE A 116 -10.01 22.58 5.18
N VAL A 117 -9.40 21.84 6.10
CA VAL A 117 -8.55 22.35 7.16
C VAL A 117 -7.14 21.84 6.93
N PHE A 118 -6.19 22.76 6.83
CA PHE A 118 -4.78 22.47 6.57
C PHE A 118 -3.94 22.66 7.83
N SER A 119 -2.99 21.76 8.04
CA SER A 119 -1.96 21.96 9.07
C SER A 119 -0.58 21.56 8.56
N TRP A 120 0.38 22.46 8.76
CA TRP A 120 1.76 22.31 8.33
C TRP A 120 2.68 22.05 9.52
N ARG A 121 3.62 21.11 9.33
CA ARG A 121 4.70 20.83 10.27
C ARG A 121 6.02 20.74 9.53
N TYR A 122 7.12 21.00 10.23
CA TYR A 122 8.45 21.05 9.64
C TYR A 122 9.47 20.34 10.53
N ALA A 123 10.29 19.51 9.90
CA ALA A 123 11.46 18.84 10.46
C ALA A 123 12.71 19.37 9.73
N ARG A 124 13.45 20.27 10.41
CA ARG A 124 14.59 20.97 9.80
C ARG A 124 15.77 20.04 9.58
N GLY A 125 16.34 20.09 8.37
CA GLY A 125 17.60 19.44 8.00
C GLY A 125 17.57 17.91 7.93
N VAL A 126 16.42 17.26 8.11
CA VAL A 126 16.28 15.80 8.12
C VAL A 126 15.17 15.40 7.18
N VAL A 127 15.43 14.35 6.39
CA VAL A 127 14.41 13.67 5.58
C VAL A 127 13.81 12.54 6.40
N THR A 128 12.61 12.75 6.95
CA THR A 128 11.95 11.77 7.84
C THR A 128 10.43 11.79 7.69
N THR A 129 9.79 10.66 8.01
CA THR A 129 8.34 10.51 8.22
C THR A 129 7.98 10.29 9.69
N ASP A 130 8.98 10.27 10.58
CA ASP A 130 8.76 10.15 12.03
C ASP A 130 8.27 11.48 12.62
N ASP A 131 7.03 11.44 13.12
CA ASP A 131 6.30 12.55 13.73
C ASP A 131 7.04 13.23 14.88
N SER A 132 7.99 12.55 15.55
CA SER A 132 8.76 13.08 16.68
C SER A 132 9.65 14.27 16.30
N PHE A 133 10.12 14.33 15.05
CA PHE A 133 10.99 15.42 14.56
C PHE A 133 10.21 16.68 14.15
N PHE A 134 8.88 16.58 14.03
CA PHE A 134 8.06 17.64 13.43
C PHE A 134 7.57 18.67 14.44
N ARG A 135 7.98 19.92 14.21
CA ARG A 135 7.46 21.09 14.94
C ARG A 135 6.35 21.77 14.14
N ARG A 136 5.43 22.46 14.82
CA ARG A 136 4.39 23.25 14.14
C ARG A 136 5.07 24.30 13.26
N TYR A 137 4.70 24.35 11.99
CA TYR A 137 5.18 25.37 11.08
C TYR A 137 4.18 26.53 11.08
N ALA A 138 4.64 27.72 11.45
CA ALA A 138 3.78 28.88 11.66
C ALA A 138 3.47 29.55 10.32
N VAL A 139 2.53 28.99 9.58
CA VAL A 139 2.03 29.55 8.32
C VAL A 139 0.51 29.70 8.35
N PRO A 140 -0.06 30.65 7.57
CA PRO A 140 -1.49 30.70 7.37
C PRO A 140 -2.02 29.32 6.92
N PRO A 141 -3.25 28.94 7.31
CA PRO A 141 -3.86 27.67 6.89
C PRO A 141 -4.20 27.75 5.39
N LEU A 142 -3.19 27.51 4.58
CA LEU A 142 -3.21 27.48 3.13
C LEU A 142 -2.97 26.04 2.66
N ASP A 143 -3.53 25.75 1.49
CA ASP A 143 -3.33 24.52 0.73
C ASP A 143 -1.90 24.40 0.17
N ARG A 144 -1.19 25.52 0.06
CA ARG A 144 0.15 25.60 -0.53
C ARG A 144 1.13 26.31 0.39
N LEU A 145 2.36 25.82 0.37
CA LEU A 145 3.50 26.45 1.01
C LEU A 145 4.52 26.86 -0.05
N VAL A 146 4.76 28.16 -0.17
CA VAL A 146 5.72 28.73 -1.13
C VAL A 146 7.00 29.12 -0.39
N LEU A 147 8.12 28.54 -0.81
CA LEU A 147 9.46 28.90 -0.40
C LEU A 147 10.05 29.77 -1.51
N ASP A 148 10.10 31.09 -1.31
CA ASP A 148 10.62 32.03 -2.29
C ASP A 148 11.33 33.22 -1.59
N PRO A 149 12.66 33.36 -1.71
CA PRO A 149 13.59 32.40 -2.31
C PRO A 149 13.90 31.24 -1.36
N VAL A 150 14.17 30.06 -1.91
CA VAL A 150 14.65 28.88 -1.17
C VAL A 150 16.05 29.13 -0.62
N ARG A 151 16.25 28.85 0.66
CA ARG A 151 17.52 28.94 1.38
C ARG A 151 17.96 27.56 1.84
N GLU A 152 19.26 27.36 2.04
CA GLU A 152 19.79 26.11 2.61
C GLU A 152 19.15 25.76 3.96
N ALA A 153 18.77 26.79 4.73
CA ALA A 153 18.07 26.64 6.00
C ALA A 153 16.66 26.03 5.89
N ASP A 154 16.05 26.08 4.70
CA ASP A 154 14.73 25.51 4.40
C ASP A 154 14.80 24.01 4.09
N ALA A 155 16.00 23.45 3.93
CA ALA A 155 16.18 22.01 3.75
C ALA A 155 15.58 21.23 4.94
N GLY A 156 14.90 20.12 4.65
CA GLY A 156 14.21 19.31 5.65
C GLY A 156 12.93 18.67 5.11
N THR A 157 12.09 18.13 6.00
CA THR A 157 10.77 17.60 5.62
C THR A 157 9.65 18.53 6.06
N TYR A 158 8.75 18.85 5.14
CA TYR A 158 7.47 19.51 5.40
C TYR A 158 6.35 18.49 5.37
N ARG A 159 5.51 18.47 6.40
CA ARG A 159 4.33 17.63 6.45
C ARG A 159 3.08 18.48 6.29
N CYS A 160 2.20 18.07 5.40
CA CYS A 160 0.88 18.64 5.23
C CYS A 160 -0.18 17.61 5.59
N ASP A 161 -1.03 17.95 6.56
CA ASP A 161 -2.27 17.21 6.83
C ASP A 161 -3.46 18.03 6.31
N VAL A 162 -4.32 17.36 5.53
CA VAL A 162 -5.58 17.88 5.03
C VAL A 162 -6.72 17.13 5.72
N LYS A 163 -7.64 17.90 6.31
CA LYS A 163 -8.84 17.36 6.94
C LYS A 163 -10.10 17.98 6.36
N ASP A 164 -11.22 17.28 6.47
CA ASP A 164 -12.53 17.86 6.14
C ASP A 164 -13.06 18.74 7.28
N SER A 165 -14.23 19.35 7.08
CA SER A 165 -14.93 20.15 8.10
C SER A 165 -15.32 19.36 9.36
N ARG A 166 -15.32 18.03 9.30
CA ARG A 166 -15.54 17.11 10.43
C ARG A 166 -14.23 16.60 11.02
N TYR A 167 -13.09 17.19 10.65
CA TYR A 167 -11.75 16.84 11.09
C TYR A 167 -11.29 15.41 10.75
N ARG A 168 -11.93 14.75 9.77
CA ARG A 168 -11.48 13.45 9.26
C ARG A 168 -10.27 13.67 8.36
N MET A 169 -9.28 12.77 8.46
CA MET A 169 -8.07 12.85 7.63
C MET A 169 -8.40 12.49 6.19
N LEU A 170 -8.06 13.40 5.27
CA LEU A 170 -8.24 13.21 3.84
C LEU A 170 -6.90 12.94 3.14
N LYS A 171 -5.83 13.59 3.60
CA LYS A 171 -4.49 13.43 3.01
C LYS A 171 -3.42 13.82 4.02
N ARG A 172 -2.39 12.99 4.17
CA ARG A 172 -1.13 13.29 4.83
C ARG A 172 -0.03 13.04 3.83
N VAL A 173 0.78 14.05 3.58
CA VAL A 173 1.93 13.95 2.67
C VAL A 173 3.14 14.59 3.31
N PHE A 174 4.31 14.00 3.06
CA PHE A 174 5.60 14.50 3.48
C PHE A 174 6.38 14.96 2.24
N PHE A 175 6.97 16.15 2.32
CA PHE A 175 7.78 16.75 1.26
C PHE A 175 9.21 16.95 1.78
N GLY A 176 10.14 16.10 1.36
CA GLY A 176 11.57 16.24 1.65
C GLY A 176 12.20 17.24 0.68
N VAL A 177 12.59 18.41 1.16
CA VAL A 177 13.24 19.45 0.36
C VAL A 177 14.75 19.39 0.59
N LYS A 178 15.50 19.11 -0.47
CA LYS A 178 16.95 19.19 -0.53
C LYS A 178 17.35 20.48 -1.23
N VAL A 179 18.19 21.28 -0.60
CA VAL A 179 18.63 22.56 -1.15
C VAL A 179 20.07 22.47 -1.60
N LEU A 180 20.33 22.75 -2.87
CA LEU A 180 21.67 22.84 -3.43
C LEU A 180 22.20 24.26 -3.26
N PRO A 181 23.40 24.46 -2.71
CA PRO A 181 24.02 25.79 -2.65
C PRO A 181 24.22 26.35 -4.06
N ALA A 182 23.92 27.63 -4.27
CA ALA A 182 23.99 28.29 -5.57
C ALA A 182 25.38 28.28 -6.24
N LYS A 183 26.45 27.93 -5.50
CA LYS A 183 27.85 28.09 -5.93
C LYS A 183 28.72 26.82 -5.88
N VAL A 184 28.19 25.63 -5.58
CA VAL A 184 29.08 24.50 -5.16
C VAL A 184 29.00 23.25 -6.04
N VAL A 185 28.10 23.15 -7.03
CA VAL A 185 28.05 21.94 -7.87
C VAL A 185 28.64 22.20 -9.26
N HIS A 186 29.95 22.48 -9.32
CA HIS A 186 30.74 22.23 -10.54
C HIS A 186 31.53 20.93 -10.32
N LEU A 187 30.86 19.78 -10.47
CA LEU A 187 31.54 18.49 -10.48
C LEU A 187 32.26 18.35 -11.82
N GLN A 188 33.53 18.78 -11.89
CA GLN A 188 34.40 18.52 -13.03
C GLN A 188 34.87 17.06 -12.98
N TYR A 189 33.94 16.15 -13.29
CA TYR A 189 34.16 14.70 -13.26
C TYR A 189 35.39 14.29 -14.09
N THR A 190 35.56 14.91 -15.26
CA THR A 190 36.70 14.68 -16.15
C THR A 190 38.03 15.10 -15.53
N GLY A 191 38.07 16.22 -14.81
CA GLY A 191 39.27 16.69 -14.11
C GLY A 191 39.66 15.75 -12.97
N ALA A 192 38.70 15.37 -12.14
CA ALA A 192 38.93 14.40 -11.06
C ALA A 192 39.40 13.06 -11.61
N LEU A 193 38.74 12.53 -12.65
CA LEU A 193 39.10 11.25 -13.26
C LEU A 193 40.52 11.29 -13.85
N SER A 194 40.88 12.35 -14.57
CA SER A 194 42.23 12.51 -15.14
C SER A 194 43.32 12.59 -14.07
N GLN A 195 43.03 13.16 -12.90
CA GLN A 195 43.94 13.21 -11.76
C GLN A 195 44.12 11.82 -11.13
N TRP A 196 43.04 11.04 -11.02
CA TRP A 196 43.09 9.66 -10.54
C TRP A 196 43.90 8.75 -11.48
N ASP A 197 43.72 8.89 -12.79
CA ASP A 197 44.46 8.12 -13.79
C ASP A 197 45.96 8.49 -13.80
N ALA A 198 46.29 9.78 -13.69
CA ALA A 198 47.68 10.25 -13.61
C ALA A 198 48.42 9.77 -12.34
N LEU A 199 47.71 9.64 -11.21
CA LEU A 199 48.27 9.08 -9.98
C LEU A 199 48.53 7.58 -10.10
N LYS A 200 47.74 6.87 -10.91
CA LYS A 200 47.91 5.42 -11.17
C LYS A 200 49.09 5.16 -12.10
N ASP A 201 49.26 5.97 -13.14
CA ASP A 201 50.37 5.85 -14.08
C ASP A 201 51.73 6.14 -13.41
N ASN A 202 51.79 7.15 -12.53
CA ASN A 202 53.01 7.49 -11.78
C ASN A 202 53.45 6.42 -10.77
N GLN A 203 52.56 5.51 -10.36
CA GLN A 203 52.92 4.38 -9.48
C GLN A 203 53.51 3.19 -10.23
N THR A 204 53.44 3.18 -11.56
CA THR A 204 53.98 2.10 -12.40
C THR A 204 55.46 2.31 -12.78
N GLY A 205 56.06 3.44 -12.39
CA GLY A 205 57.37 3.89 -12.87
C GLY A 205 58.52 3.88 -11.86
N ASP A 206 58.30 3.61 -10.58
CA ASP A 206 59.40 3.55 -9.60
C ASP A 206 59.15 2.50 -8.52
N GLY A 207 60.18 1.70 -8.25
CA GLY A 207 60.12 0.54 -7.37
C GLY A 207 59.88 0.94 -5.92
N PHE A 208 58.62 0.97 -5.49
CA PHE A 208 58.26 1.17 -4.10
C PHE A 208 58.04 -0.17 -3.38
N ASN A 209 58.93 -0.46 -2.42
CA ASN A 209 58.81 -1.58 -1.50
C ASN A 209 57.46 -1.56 -0.78
N SER A 210 56.78 -2.70 -0.87
CA SER A 210 55.48 -2.97 -0.28
C SER A 210 55.39 -2.59 1.20
N THR A 211 54.46 -1.69 1.52
CA THR A 211 53.50 -1.95 2.59
C THR A 211 52.13 -1.57 2.06
N SER A 212 51.54 -2.50 1.32
CA SER A 212 50.16 -2.40 0.87
C SER A 212 49.23 -2.55 2.06
N ILE A 213 48.61 -1.45 2.49
CA ILE A 213 47.30 -1.53 3.13
C ILE A 213 46.32 -1.82 2.00
N ALA A 214 46.12 -3.11 1.74
CA ALA A 214 45.08 -3.60 0.84
C ALA A 214 43.71 -3.22 1.42
N THR A 215 43.13 -2.13 0.94
CA THR A 215 41.74 -1.75 1.25
C THR A 215 40.83 -2.26 0.13
N SER A 216 40.15 -3.35 0.48
CA SER A 216 38.71 -3.57 0.26
C SER A 216 38.12 -3.82 -1.12
N ASP A 217 38.83 -4.39 -2.10
CA ASP A 217 38.16 -4.95 -3.31
C ASP A 217 38.43 -6.45 -3.54
N SER A 218 39.50 -7.02 -2.98
CA SER A 218 39.76 -8.47 -3.07
C SER A 218 39.05 -9.30 -1.98
N LEU A 219 38.49 -8.64 -0.94
CA LEU A 219 37.80 -9.31 0.16
C LEU A 219 36.32 -9.62 -0.14
N ALA A 220 35.70 -8.97 -1.12
CA ALA A 220 34.30 -9.22 -1.45
C ALA A 220 34.12 -10.52 -2.26
N PHE A 221 34.99 -10.80 -3.22
CA PHE A 221 34.83 -11.96 -4.12
C PHE A 221 35.02 -13.30 -3.40
N SER A 222 35.99 -13.39 -2.47
CA SER A 222 36.22 -14.59 -1.65
C SER A 222 35.08 -14.89 -0.66
N GLN A 223 34.39 -13.85 -0.17
CA GLN A 223 33.28 -14.02 0.77
C GLN A 223 32.01 -14.49 0.04
N VAL A 224 31.77 -14.06 -1.20
CA VAL A 224 30.62 -14.50 -2.00
C VAL A 224 30.69 -16.00 -2.32
N GLU A 225 31.87 -16.53 -2.65
CA GLU A 225 32.05 -17.98 -2.90
C GLU A 225 31.70 -18.81 -1.65
N LYS A 226 32.13 -18.35 -0.47
CA LYS A 226 31.81 -19.02 0.80
C LYS A 226 30.32 -18.93 1.13
N ILE A 227 29.68 -17.79 0.88
CA ILE A 227 28.23 -17.59 1.11
C ILE A 227 27.40 -18.52 0.22
N ILE A 228 27.78 -18.68 -1.05
CA ILE A 228 27.11 -19.60 -1.99
C ILE A 228 27.24 -21.05 -1.50
N LEU A 229 28.44 -21.44 -1.04
CA LEU A 229 28.70 -22.79 -0.53
C LEU A 229 27.86 -23.08 0.74
N TYR A 230 27.77 -22.14 1.68
CA TYR A 230 26.96 -22.30 2.89
C TYR A 230 25.46 -22.43 2.57
N SER A 231 24.94 -21.64 1.62
CA SER A 231 23.54 -21.72 1.20
C SER A 231 23.19 -23.08 0.59
N LEU A 232 24.08 -23.62 -0.25
CA LEU A 232 23.89 -24.95 -0.86
C LEU A 232 23.88 -26.07 0.20
N CYS A 233 24.77 -26.02 1.19
CA CYS A 233 24.81 -26.99 2.28
C CYS A 233 23.54 -26.98 3.16
N ILE A 234 22.98 -25.80 3.45
CA ILE A 234 21.76 -25.70 4.26
C ILE A 234 20.57 -26.29 3.50
N SER A 235 20.46 -26.00 2.20
CA SER A 235 19.36 -26.51 1.37
C SER A 235 19.37 -28.04 1.24
N SER A 236 20.56 -28.66 1.07
CA SER A 236 20.68 -30.11 0.97
C SER A 236 20.47 -30.80 2.33
N GLY A 237 20.93 -30.19 3.42
CA GLY A 237 20.68 -30.66 4.77
C GLY A 237 19.18 -30.71 5.11
N MET A 238 18.44 -29.64 4.81
CA MET A 238 17.00 -29.60 5.06
C MET A 238 16.21 -30.59 4.19
N ALA A 239 16.62 -30.80 2.94
CA ALA A 239 15.99 -31.79 2.07
C ALA A 239 16.21 -33.22 2.59
N ALA A 240 17.42 -33.55 3.05
CA ALA A 240 17.75 -34.86 3.59
C ALA A 240 17.03 -35.14 4.92
N THR A 241 16.94 -34.15 5.82
CA THR A 241 16.22 -34.32 7.09
C THR A 241 14.72 -34.48 6.87
N MET A 242 14.13 -33.71 5.96
CA MET A 242 12.72 -33.89 5.57
C MET A 242 12.47 -35.27 4.95
N PHE A 243 13.38 -35.76 4.11
CA PHE A 243 13.26 -37.09 3.52
C PHE A 243 13.34 -38.19 4.57
N LEU A 244 14.28 -38.10 5.53
CA LEU A 244 14.40 -39.06 6.63
C LEU A 244 13.19 -39.04 7.57
N LEU A 245 12.63 -37.87 7.87
CA LEU A 245 11.40 -37.77 8.67
C LEU A 245 10.22 -38.43 7.96
N LEU A 246 10.08 -38.21 6.65
CA LEU A 246 9.06 -38.89 5.86
C LEU A 246 9.27 -40.41 5.88
N CYS A 247 10.50 -40.90 5.69
CA CYS A 247 10.79 -42.33 5.79
C CYS A 247 10.46 -42.91 7.16
N PHE A 248 10.75 -42.21 8.26
CA PHE A 248 10.40 -42.63 9.62
C PHE A 248 8.89 -42.72 9.83
N VAL A 249 8.13 -41.74 9.33
CA VAL A 249 6.66 -41.73 9.40
C VAL A 249 6.09 -42.90 8.59
N PHE A 250 6.62 -43.17 7.40
CA PHE A 250 6.15 -44.28 6.56
C PHE A 250 6.55 -45.65 7.11
N GLN A 251 7.70 -45.79 7.77
CA GLN A 251 8.09 -47.03 8.45
C GLN A 251 7.34 -47.25 9.77
N GLY A 252 6.94 -46.18 10.47
CA GLY A 252 6.09 -46.25 11.67
C GLY A 252 4.64 -46.65 11.39
N VAL A 253 4.15 -46.47 10.17
CA VAL A 253 2.80 -46.87 9.75
C VAL A 253 2.78 -48.28 9.12
N GLY A 254 3.95 -48.90 8.91
CA GLY A 254 4.10 -50.19 8.22
C GLY A 254 4.25 -51.44 9.11
N TYR A 255 4.11 -51.34 10.43
CA TYR A 255 4.28 -52.49 11.33
C TYR A 255 3.12 -52.68 12.32
N SER A 256 1.91 -52.91 11.80
CA SER A 256 0.94 -53.76 12.52
C SER A 256 -0.10 -54.30 11.54
N ARG A 257 0.22 -55.43 10.92
CA ARG A 257 -0.72 -56.30 10.21
C ARG A 257 -0.54 -57.69 10.78
N ASP A 258 -1.47 -58.09 11.64
CA ASP A 258 -2.17 -59.39 11.61
C ASP A 258 -2.96 -59.59 12.90
N GLY A 259 -4.18 -60.11 12.81
CA GLY A 259 -4.87 -60.62 13.99
C GLY A 259 -6.40 -60.63 14.00
N LEU A 260 -7.03 -61.00 12.89
CA LEU A 260 -8.44 -61.37 12.86
C LEU A 260 -8.67 -62.59 13.77
N ARG A 261 -9.42 -62.49 14.88
CA ARG A 261 -10.29 -63.59 15.39
C ARG A 261 -11.16 -63.24 16.61
N THR A 262 -12.42 -63.67 16.44
CA THR A 262 -13.35 -64.28 17.41
C THR A 262 -14.16 -63.43 18.40
N ALA A 263 -15.47 -63.62 18.22
CA ALA A 263 -16.60 -63.29 19.06
C ALA A 263 -16.68 -64.16 20.35
N HIS A 264 -17.69 -63.83 21.15
CA HIS A 264 -18.27 -64.53 22.31
C HIS A 264 -17.74 -64.15 23.70
N LEU A 265 -18.52 -63.35 24.45
CA LEU A 265 -19.41 -63.84 25.52
C LEU A 265 -20.25 -62.69 26.15
N CYS A 266 -21.59 -62.80 26.01
CA CYS A 266 -22.65 -62.78 27.05
C CYS A 266 -22.32 -62.18 28.44
N TYR A 267 -23.18 -61.53 29.23
CA TYR A 267 -24.61 -61.17 29.26
C TYR A 267 -24.79 -60.45 30.63
N ASN A 268 -25.65 -59.43 30.76
CA ASN A 268 -26.67 -59.44 31.82
C ASN A 268 -27.69 -58.29 31.70
N HIS A 269 -28.94 -58.75 31.77
CA HIS A 269 -30.27 -58.14 31.74
C HIS A 269 -30.58 -57.38 33.06
N PRO A 270 -31.72 -56.66 33.24
CA PRO A 270 -33.11 -57.01 32.90
C PRO A 270 -33.83 -56.11 31.91
#